data_AF-A0A9P1IV59-F1
#
_entry.id   AF-A0A9P1IV59-F1
#
_cell.length_a   1.000
_cell.length_b   1.000
_cell.length_c   1.000
_cell.angle_alpha   90.00
_cell.angle_beta   90.00
_cell.angle_gamma   90.00
#
_symmetry.space_group_name_H-M   'P 1'
#
loop_
_entity.id
_entity.type
_entity.pdbx_description
1 polymer ?
#
loop_
_entity_poly.entity_id
_entity_poly.type
_entity_poly.pdbx_seq_one_letter_code
_entity_poly.pdbx_strand_id
1 'polypeptide(L)'
;MSKLSIILLISAVCIFSINCENSVSEANYLEELTDFGISEETAQGIVDITKKAATKSTDPNETGKTIFESILKETNNYVAGRSPSDQEAYAKFVASKTNEAESVQE
;
A
#
# COMPACT_ATOMS: atom_id res chain seq x y z
N MET A 1 -27.81 12.30 -10.62
CA MET A 1 -27.00 12.48 -9.40
C MET A 1 -25.99 11.35 -9.36
N SER A 2 -24.69 11.51 -9.21
CA SER A 2 -23.77 12.54 -9.65
C SER A 2 -22.53 11.78 -10.10
N LYS A 3 -22.03 12.05 -11.30
CA LYS A 3 -20.69 11.65 -11.73
C LYS A 3 -19.72 12.65 -11.07
N LEU A 4 -19.51 12.52 -9.75
CA LEU A 4 -18.45 13.24 -9.03
C LEU A 4 -17.38 12.18 -8.74
N SER A 5 -16.30 12.16 -9.51
CA SER A 5 -15.08 12.91 -9.17
C SER A 5 -14.42 12.37 -7.90
N ILE A 6 -13.69 11.25 -8.02
CA ILE A 6 -12.41 11.07 -7.32
C ILE A 6 -11.49 10.36 -8.33
N ILE A 7 -10.91 11.15 -9.22
CA ILE A 7 -9.58 10.88 -9.75
C ILE A 7 -8.66 11.54 -8.71
N LEU A 8 -8.21 10.79 -7.71
CA LEU A 8 -7.12 11.25 -6.84
C LEU A 8 -5.86 10.52 -7.27
N LEU A 9 -5.01 11.29 -7.96
CA LEU A 9 -3.70 10.91 -8.44
C LEU A 9 -2.79 10.43 -7.28
N ILE A 10 -2.23 9.24 -7.46
CA ILE A 10 -0.78 8.97 -7.49
C ILE A 10 0.09 9.91 -6.62
N SER A 11 0.44 9.48 -5.40
CA SER A 11 1.65 9.98 -4.69
C SER A 11 2.13 9.06 -3.56
N ALA A 12 2.00 7.73 -3.69
CA ALA A 12 2.49 6.77 -2.69
C ALA A 12 3.85 6.15 -3.05
N VAL A 13 4.56 6.68 -4.05
CA VAL A 13 5.62 5.99 -4.82
C VAL A 13 6.95 5.87 -4.07
N CYS A 14 7.04 6.09 -2.75
CA CYS A 14 8.34 6.03 -2.06
C CYS A 14 8.44 5.21 -0.76
N ILE A 15 7.35 4.73 -0.13
CA ILE A 15 7.47 4.42 1.32
C ILE A 15 7.82 2.97 1.67
N PHE A 16 7.55 1.95 0.84
CA PHE A 16 7.86 0.57 1.26
C PHE A 16 9.36 0.24 1.28
N SER A 17 10.21 1.03 0.64
CA SER A 17 11.62 0.67 0.46
C SER A 17 12.52 1.06 1.64
N ILE A 18 12.06 1.84 2.62
CA ILE A 18 12.95 2.41 3.66
C ILE A 18 12.93 1.64 4.99
N ASN A 19 11.89 0.84 5.28
CA ASN A 19 11.78 0.11 6.56
C ASN A 19 11.87 -1.42 6.44
N CYS A 20 12.36 -1.94 5.31
CA CYS A 20 12.45 -3.40 5.07
C CYS A 20 13.49 -4.12 5.97
N GLU A 21 14.26 -3.41 6.80
CA GLU A 21 15.20 -4.01 7.76
C GLU A 21 14.62 -4.26 9.16
N ASN A 22 13.45 -3.69 9.51
CA ASN A 22 12.84 -3.91 10.83
C ASN A 22 11.39 -4.42 10.69
N SER A 23 11.27 -5.74 10.56
CA SER A 23 10.18 -6.55 11.11
C SER A 23 8.75 -6.01 10.99
N VAL A 24 8.24 -5.88 9.78
CA VAL A 24 6.79 -5.96 9.55
C VAL A 24 6.41 -7.44 9.57
N SER A 25 6.08 -7.97 10.74
CA SER A 25 5.32 -9.23 10.83
C SER A 25 4.01 -9.06 10.03
N GLU A 26 3.59 -10.06 9.24
CA GLU A 26 2.32 -10.00 8.48
C GLU A 26 1.13 -9.61 9.36
N ALA A 27 1.14 -10.05 10.63
CA ALA A 27 0.11 -9.69 11.60
C ALA A 27 0.07 -8.18 11.87
N ASN A 28 1.23 -7.51 11.93
CA ASN A 28 1.33 -6.07 12.18
C ASN A 28 0.82 -5.27 10.98
N TYR A 29 1.00 -5.77 9.75
CA TYR A 29 0.57 -5.03 8.55
C TYR A 29 -0.94 -5.12 8.30
N LEU A 30 -1.53 -6.30 8.53
CA LEU A 30 -2.98 -6.46 8.45
C LEU A 30 -3.69 -5.58 9.49
N GLU A 31 -3.21 -5.62 10.74
CA GLU A 31 -3.74 -4.81 11.85
C GLU A 31 -3.66 -3.31 11.54
N GLU A 32 -2.52 -2.85 11.05
CA GLU A 32 -2.32 -1.45 10.66
C GLU A 32 -3.30 -0.99 9.56
N LEU A 33 -3.54 -1.80 8.54
CA LEU A 33 -4.54 -1.48 7.50
C LEU A 33 -5.95 -1.39 8.09
N THR A 34 -6.31 -2.31 8.98
CA THR A 34 -7.63 -2.30 9.63
C THR A 34 -7.82 -1.15 10.61
N ASP A 35 -6.76 -0.72 11.30
CA ASP A 35 -6.78 0.45 12.19
C ASP A 35 -7.02 1.76 11.43
N PHE A 36 -6.58 1.81 10.17
CA PHE A 36 -6.90 2.91 9.25
C PHE A 36 -8.33 2.87 8.70
N GLY A 37 -9.11 1.85 9.06
CA GLY A 37 -10.51 1.70 8.67
C GLY A 37 -10.70 0.98 7.33
N ILE A 38 -9.68 0.30 6.81
CA ILE A 38 -9.81 -0.59 5.66
C ILE A 38 -10.48 -1.87 6.14
N SER A 39 -11.51 -2.35 5.44
CA SER A 39 -12.17 -3.63 5.76
C SER A 39 -11.18 -4.79 5.74
N GLU A 40 -11.41 -5.78 6.62
CA GLU A 40 -10.55 -6.96 6.75
C GLU A 40 -10.37 -7.71 5.40
N GLU A 41 -11.43 -7.83 4.59
CA GLU A 41 -11.36 -8.44 3.25
C GLU A 41 -10.40 -7.66 2.33
N THR A 42 -10.54 -6.33 2.29
CA THR A 42 -9.68 -5.47 1.46
C THR A 42 -8.25 -5.50 1.98
N ALA A 43 -8.07 -5.39 3.30
CA ALA A 43 -6.76 -5.41 3.95
C ALA A 43 -6.02 -6.74 3.67
N GLN A 44 -6.71 -7.87 3.77
CA GLN A 44 -6.14 -9.18 3.43
C GLN A 44 -5.71 -9.25 1.96
N GLY A 45 -6.51 -8.69 1.04
CA GLY A 45 -6.13 -8.63 -0.38
C GLY A 45 -4.88 -7.76 -0.63
N ILE A 46 -4.72 -6.65 0.10
CA ILE A 46 -3.50 -5.82 0.04
C ILE A 46 -2.30 -6.61 0.55
N VAL A 47 -2.45 -7.31 1.68
CA VAL A 47 -1.40 -8.18 2.25
C VAL A 47 -0.99 -9.26 1.24
N ASP A 48 -1.95 -9.93 0.60
CA ASP A 48 -1.68 -11.00 -0.37
C ASP A 48 -0.90 -10.49 -1.61
N ILE A 49 -1.17 -9.27 -2.08
CA ILE A 49 -0.41 -8.62 -3.16
C ILE A 49 1.06 -8.42 -2.74
N THR A 50 1.29 -7.92 -1.52
CA THR A 50 2.64 -7.72 -0.98
C THR A 50 3.39 -9.04 -0.83
N LYS A 51 2.74 -10.10 -0.33
CA LYS A 51 3.34 -11.45 -0.23
C LYS A 51 3.74 -11.99 -1.60
N LYS A 52 2.86 -11.84 -2.60
CA LYS A 52 3.16 -12.27 -3.97
C LYS A 52 4.38 -11.53 -4.52
N ALA A 53 4.55 -10.25 -4.22
CA ALA A 53 5.73 -9.50 -4.65
C ALA A 53 7.02 -9.89 -3.91
N ALA A 54 6.94 -10.30 -2.64
CA ALA A 54 8.10 -10.88 -1.94
C ALA A 54 8.63 -12.14 -2.64
N THR A 55 7.76 -12.91 -3.31
CA THR A 55 8.23 -14.04 -4.15
C THR A 55 8.90 -13.60 -5.45
N LYS A 56 8.64 -12.37 -5.94
CA LYS A 56 9.34 -11.78 -7.09
C LYS A 56 10.70 -11.20 -6.69
N SER A 57 10.91 -10.86 -5.42
CA SER A 57 12.18 -10.28 -4.94
C SER A 57 13.36 -11.24 -4.92
N THR A 58 13.13 -12.51 -5.27
CA THR A 58 14.19 -13.49 -5.49
C THR A 58 14.71 -13.48 -6.94
N ASP A 59 14.10 -12.70 -7.85
CA ASP A 59 14.63 -12.51 -9.21
C ASP A 59 15.78 -11.49 -9.18
N PRO A 60 17.02 -11.89 -9.50
CA PRO A 60 18.18 -11.00 -9.48
C PRO A 60 18.13 -9.89 -10.54
N ASN A 61 17.21 -9.95 -11.50
CA ASN A 61 17.01 -8.92 -12.52
C ASN A 61 15.99 -7.85 -12.09
N GLU A 62 15.25 -8.10 -11.01
CA GLU A 62 14.26 -7.18 -10.45
C GLU A 62 14.91 -6.31 -9.37
N THR A 63 14.81 -4.99 -9.54
CA THR A 63 15.28 -4.06 -8.50
C THR A 63 14.23 -3.91 -7.42
N GLY A 64 14.64 -3.63 -6.18
CA GLY A 64 13.68 -3.31 -5.10
C GLY A 64 12.72 -2.18 -5.47
N LYS A 65 13.17 -1.22 -6.28
CA LYS A 65 12.32 -0.16 -6.84
C LYS A 65 11.24 -0.71 -7.79
N THR A 66 11.61 -1.56 -8.75
CA THR A 66 10.67 -2.15 -9.71
C THR A 66 9.61 -3.00 -9.00
N ILE A 67 10.04 -3.81 -8.02
CA ILE A 67 9.16 -4.65 -7.21
C ILE A 67 8.17 -3.76 -6.45
N PHE A 68 8.66 -2.69 -5.84
CA PHE A 68 7.82 -1.76 -5.10
C PHE A 68 6.81 -1.03 -6.00
N GLU A 69 7.24 -0.51 -7.16
CA GLU A 69 6.33 0.13 -8.13
C GLU A 69 5.26 -0.86 -8.60
N SER A 70 5.61 -2.14 -8.77
CA SER A 70 4.65 -3.22 -9.08
C SER A 70 3.64 -3.45 -7.97
N ILE A 71 4.09 -3.53 -6.70
CA ILE A 71 3.20 -3.68 -5.54
C ILE A 71 2.21 -2.52 -5.52
N LEU A 72 2.71 -1.29 -5.58
CA LEU A 72 1.87 -0.12 -5.49
C LEU A 72 0.81 -0.08 -6.60
N LYS A 73 1.21 -0.41 -7.84
CA LYS A 73 0.28 -0.47 -8.97
C LYS A 73 -0.77 -1.57 -8.79
N GLU A 74 -0.37 -2.77 -8.38
CA GLU A 74 -1.30 -3.89 -8.14
C GLU A 74 -2.28 -3.54 -7.02
N THR A 75 -1.81 -2.97 -5.92
CA THR A 75 -2.63 -2.54 -4.77
C THR A 75 -3.62 -1.43 -5.15
N ASN A 76 -3.17 -0.39 -5.85
CA ASN A 76 -4.06 0.70 -6.29
C ASN A 76 -5.17 0.19 -7.23
N ASN A 77 -4.83 -0.71 -8.15
CA ASN A 77 -5.81 -1.33 -9.05
C ASN A 77 -6.82 -2.20 -8.28
N TYR A 78 -6.34 -2.96 -7.28
CA TYR A 78 -7.18 -3.80 -6.44
C TYR A 78 -8.17 -2.96 -5.61
N VAL A 79 -7.69 -1.89 -4.97
CA VAL A 79 -8.49 -1.00 -4.11
C VAL A 79 -9.51 -0.19 -4.91
N ALA A 80 -9.20 0.18 -6.16
CA ALA A 80 -10.15 0.90 -7.02
C ALA A 80 -11.48 0.14 -7.28
N GLY A 81 -11.47 -1.19 -7.13
CA GLY A 81 -12.66 -2.04 -7.22
C GLY A 81 -13.40 -2.27 -5.89
N ARG A 82 -12.90 -1.71 -4.78
CA ARG A 82 -13.45 -1.91 -3.42
C ARG A 82 -14.45 -0.83 -3.05
N SER A 83 -15.01 -0.90 -1.85
CA SER A 83 -16.01 0.07 -1.40
C SER A 83 -15.42 1.50 -1.35
N PRO A 84 -16.24 2.56 -1.50
CA PRO A 84 -15.75 3.92 -1.35
C PRO A 84 -15.08 4.18 0.01
N SER A 85 -15.56 3.51 1.07
CA SER A 85 -14.96 3.59 2.41
C SER A 85 -13.55 3.02 2.44
N ASP A 86 -13.33 1.86 1.81
CA ASP A 86 -12.00 1.24 1.72
C ASP A 86 -11.04 2.09 0.87
N GLN A 87 -11.53 2.68 -0.22
CA GLN A 87 -10.74 3.57 -1.07
C GLN A 87 -10.27 4.81 -0.30
N GLU A 88 -11.15 5.43 0.49
CA GLU A 88 -10.80 6.58 1.32
C GLU A 88 -9.84 6.21 2.46
N ALA A 89 -10.10 5.10 3.16
CA ALA A 89 -9.25 4.60 4.22
C ALA A 89 -7.83 4.28 3.71
N TYR A 90 -7.72 3.61 2.56
CA TYR A 90 -6.45 3.32 1.93
C TYR A 90 -5.70 4.59 1.49
N ALA A 91 -6.42 5.60 0.96
CA ALA A 91 -5.79 6.88 0.62
C ALA A 91 -5.22 7.59 1.86
N LYS A 92 -5.91 7.54 3.01
CA LYS A 92 -5.40 8.07 4.29
C LYS A 92 -4.20 7.29 4.79
N PHE A 93 -4.24 5.96 4.70
CA PHE A 93 -3.12 5.09 5.05
C PHE A 93 -1.87 5.48 4.24
N VAL A 94 -1.99 5.55 2.92
CA VAL A 94 -0.92 6.00 2.02
C VAL A 94 -0.35 7.36 2.43
N ALA A 95 -1.22 8.34 2.66
CA ALA A 95 -0.79 9.70 3.04
C ALA A 95 -0.04 9.72 4.39
N SER A 96 -0.49 8.94 5.37
CA SER A 96 0.19 8.82 6.66
C SER A 96 1.61 8.27 6.52
N LYS A 97 1.79 7.27 5.65
CA LYS A 97 3.08 6.68 5.34
C LYS A 97 4.00 7.66 4.61
N THR A 98 3.47 8.49 3.71
CA THR A 98 4.25 9.57 3.09
C THR A 98 4.79 10.54 4.13
N ASN A 99 3.93 10.99 5.04
CA ASN A 99 4.33 11.95 6.09
C ASN A 99 5.35 11.36 7.07
N GLU A 100 5.20 10.08 7.46
CA GLU A 100 6.18 9.38 8.29
C GLU A 100 7.56 9.36 7.61
N ALA A 101 7.62 9.02 6.32
CA ALA A 101 8.89 8.97 5.58
C ALA A 101 9.57 10.34 5.43
N GLU A 102 8.79 11.41 5.30
CA GLU A 102 9.31 12.78 5.26
C GLU A 102 9.82 13.24 6.63
N SER A 103 9.15 12.85 7.73
CA SER A 103 9.53 13.25 9.09
C SER A 103 10.82 12.60 9.62
N VAL A 104 11.29 11.52 8.99
CA VAL A 104 12.53 10.80 9.37
C VAL A 104 13.77 11.40 8.67
N GLN A 105 13.59 12.37 7.75
CA GLN A 105 14.69 13.03 7.03
C GLN A 105 15.17 14.36 7.66
N GLU A 106 14.67 14.73 8.84
CA GLU A 106 15.15 15.87 9.67
C GLU A 106 16.05 15.41 10.83
#